data_AF-A0A527ZCW3-F1
#
_entry.id   AF-A0A527ZCW3-F1
#
_cell.length_a   1.000
_cell.length_b   1.000
_cell.length_c   1.000
_cell.angle_alpha   90.00
_cell.angle_beta   90.00
_cell.angle_gamma   90.00
#
_symmetry.space_group_name_H-M   'P 1'
#
loop_
_entity.id
_entity.type
_entity.pdbx_description
1 polymer ?
#
loop_
_entity_poly.entity_id
_entity_poly.type
_entity_poly.pdbx_seq_one_letter_code
_entity_poly.pdbx_strand_id
1 'polypeptide(L)'
;VGSSSAVLLTIVNDILDLATVDAGIMELDISEVYVDRTIAAAAELVADRLEEHAIRLKIDAATAPKTFHGDEIRIRQILYNLLSNA
;
A
#
# COMPACT_ATOMS: atom_id res chain seq x y z
N VAL A 1 11.14 -19.24 -8.78
CA VAL A 1 11.83 -18.19 -9.57
C VAL A 1 10.87 -17.01 -9.72
N GLY A 2 11.02 -15.94 -8.94
CA GLY A 2 10.04 -14.84 -8.99
C GLY A 2 10.25 -13.74 -7.95
N SER A 3 10.79 -14.06 -6.78
CA SER A 3 11.00 -13.10 -5.68
C SER A 3 11.91 -11.93 -6.07
N SER A 4 13.07 -12.19 -6.70
CA SER A 4 14.00 -11.12 -7.07
C SER A 4 13.49 -10.18 -8.16
N SER A 5 12.65 -10.67 -9.08
CA SER A 5 12.08 -9.84 -10.15
C SER A 5 10.98 -8.91 -9.63
N ALA A 6 10.13 -9.41 -8.72
CA ALA A 6 9.09 -8.59 -8.08
C ALA A 6 9.70 -7.51 -7.17
N VAL A 7 10.77 -7.83 -6.44
CA VAL A 7 11.51 -6.87 -5.62
C VAL A 7 12.14 -5.78 -6.49
N LEU A 8 12.80 -6.15 -7.60
CA LEU A 8 13.39 -5.17 -8.51
C LEU A 8 12.33 -4.25 -9.13
N LEU A 9 11.19 -4.81 -9.54
CA LEU A 9 10.08 -4.04 -10.11
C LEU A 9 9.52 -3.03 -9.10
N THR A 10 9.40 -3.44 -7.84
CA THR A 10 8.97 -2.55 -6.74
C THR A 10 9.96 -1.39 -6.57
N ILE A 11 11.25 -1.69 -6.52
CA ILE A 11 12.29 -0.64 -6.40
C ILE A 11 12.26 0.32 -7.59
N VAL A 12 12.10 -0.19 -8.81
CA VAL A 12 12.01 0.66 -10.01
C VAL A 12 10.78 1.57 -9.92
N ASN A 13 9.63 1.03 -9.53
CA ASN A 13 8.41 1.80 -9.36
C ASN A 13 8.56 2.89 -8.29
N ASP A 14 9.16 2.56 -7.14
CA ASP A 14 9.38 3.54 -6.05
C ASP A 14 10.31 4.69 -6.49
N ILE A 15 11.34 4.39 -7.29
CA ILE A 15 12.24 5.42 -7.85
C ILE A 15 11.49 6.32 -8.84
N LEU A 16 10.65 5.73 -9.70
CA LEU A 16 9.85 6.49 -10.67
C LEU A 16 8.81 7.36 -9.97
N ASP A 17 8.12 6.82 -8.96
CA ASP A 17 7.18 7.58 -8.14
C ASP A 17 7.88 8.77 -7.51
N LEU A 18 9.03 8.58 -6.84
CA LEU A 18 9.80 9.66 -6.23
C LEU A 18 10.20 10.72 -7.26
N ALA A 19 10.69 10.32 -8.44
CA ALA A 19 11.07 11.24 -9.50
C ALA A 19 9.88 12.09 -10.00
N THR A 20 8.69 11.49 -10.12
CA THR A 20 7.48 12.23 -10.53
C THR A 20 6.96 13.19 -9.47
N VAL A 21 7.09 12.83 -8.18
CA VAL A 21 6.81 13.75 -7.06
C VAL A 21 7.75 14.93 -7.09
N ASP A 22 9.07 14.69 -7.16
CA ASP A 22 10.10 15.74 -7.13
C ASP A 22 10.01 16.69 -8.33
N ALA A 23 9.61 16.17 -9.49
CA ALA A 23 9.36 16.97 -10.69
C ALA A 23 8.02 17.72 -10.66
N GLY A 24 7.15 17.45 -9.68
CA GLY A 24 5.81 18.06 -9.56
C GLY A 24 4.83 17.63 -10.65
N ILE A 25 5.07 16.49 -11.30
CA ILE A 25 4.26 15.95 -12.41
C ILE A 25 3.45 14.73 -12.01
N MET A 26 3.47 14.34 -10.74
CA MET A 26 2.65 13.26 -10.25
C MET A 26 1.17 13.64 -10.32
N GLU A 27 0.42 12.94 -11.15
CA GLU A 27 -1.03 13.00 -11.17
C GLU A 27 -1.61 11.89 -10.29
N LEU A 28 -2.65 12.25 -9.53
CA LEU A 28 -3.41 11.34 -8.68
C LEU A 28 -4.69 10.93 -9.43
N ASP A 29 -4.98 9.64 -9.47
CA ASP A 29 -6.24 9.14 -10.00
C ASP A 29 -7.30 9.13 -8.89
N ILE A 30 -7.90 10.31 -8.66
CA ILE A 30 -8.86 10.51 -7.57
C ILE A 30 -10.20 9.85 -7.90
N SER A 31 -10.56 8.86 -7.09
CA SER A 31 -11.80 8.11 -7.19
C SER A 31 -12.39 7.81 -5.81
N GLU A 32 -13.55 7.17 -5.75
CA GLU A 32 -14.13 6.71 -4.49
C GLU A 32 -13.36 5.48 -3.98
N VAL A 33 -12.72 5.62 -2.83
CA VAL A 33 -11.92 4.57 -2.17
C VAL A 33 -12.70 3.99 -0.99
N TYR A 34 -12.84 2.67 -0.97
CA TYR A 34 -13.49 1.92 0.11
C TYR A 34 -12.46 1.55 1.17
N VAL A 35 -12.57 2.14 2.36
CA VAL A 35 -11.55 2.05 3.42
C VAL A 35 -11.29 0.60 3.84
N ASP A 36 -12.36 -0.17 4.04
CA ASP A 36 -12.30 -1.57 4.44
C ASP A 36 -11.57 -2.44 3.41
N ARG A 37 -11.90 -2.27 2.13
CA ARG A 37 -11.27 -3.00 1.01
C ARG A 37 -9.79 -2.65 0.88
N THR A 38 -9.45 -1.37 0.93
CA THR A 38 -8.07 -0.93 0.77
C THR A 38 -7.18 -1.39 1.91
N ILE A 39 -7.67 -1.35 3.17
CA ILE A 39 -6.93 -1.88 4.32
C ILE A 39 -6.77 -3.41 4.21
N ALA A 40 -7.83 -4.13 3.85
CA ALA A 40 -7.77 -5.59 3.69
C ALA A 40 -6.75 -5.99 2.60
N ALA A 41 -6.78 -5.33 1.45
CA ALA A 41 -5.82 -5.58 0.36
C ALA A 41 -4.37 -5.31 0.79
N ALA A 42 -4.11 -4.25 1.57
CA ALA A 42 -2.78 -3.98 2.09
C ALA A 42 -2.32 -5.02 3.13
N ALA A 43 -3.24 -5.48 3.98
CA ALA A 43 -2.96 -6.53 4.98
C ALA A 43 -2.65 -7.89 4.33
N GLU A 44 -3.35 -8.24 3.24
CA GLU A 44 -3.07 -9.47 2.47
C GLU A 44 -1.65 -9.46 1.88
N LEU A 45 -1.15 -8.32 1.41
CA LEU A 45 0.20 -8.20 0.84
C LEU A 45 1.33 -8.47 1.85
N VAL A 46 1.07 -8.32 3.15
CA VAL A 46 2.06 -8.56 4.21
C VAL A 46 1.76 -9.80 5.04
N ALA A 47 0.69 -10.55 4.74
CA ALA A 47 0.21 -11.66 5.56
C ALA A 47 1.30 -12.73 5.77
N ASP A 48 1.93 -13.20 4.68
CA ASP A 48 3.00 -14.21 4.74
C ASP A 48 4.16 -13.75 5.65
N ARG A 49 4.56 -12.48 5.51
CA ARG A 49 5.66 -11.91 6.32
C ARG A 49 5.30 -11.82 7.80
N LEU A 50 4.08 -11.40 8.11
CA LEU A 50 3.58 -11.35 9.49
C LEU A 50 3.52 -12.74 10.12
N GLU A 51 3.08 -13.75 9.35
CA GLU A 51 3.07 -15.15 9.78
C GLU A 51 4.48 -15.67 10.04
N GLU A 52 5.44 -15.44 9.13
CA GLU A 52 6.85 -15.81 9.29
C GLU A 52 7.47 -15.23 10.57
N HIS A 53 7.06 -14.01 10.96
CA HIS A 53 7.59 -13.32 12.13
C HIS A 53 6.70 -13.47 13.38
N ALA A 54 5.64 -14.29 13.31
CA ALA A 54 4.65 -14.49 14.38
C ALA A 54 4.03 -13.18 14.91
N ILE A 55 3.84 -12.20 14.04
CA ILE A 55 3.24 -10.90 14.36
C ILE A 55 1.73 -10.96 14.11
N ARG A 56 0.93 -10.51 15.08
CA ARG A 56 -0.52 -10.41 14.93
C ARG A 56 -0.91 -9.00 14.49
N LEU A 57 -1.51 -8.88 13.31
CA LEU A 57 -2.12 -7.64 12.83
C LEU A 57 -3.56 -7.52 13.36
N LYS A 58 -3.86 -6.40 14.02
CA LYS A 58 -5.22 -6.04 14.42
C LYS A 58 -5.64 -4.78 13.66
N ILE A 59 -6.74 -4.89 12.90
CA ILE A 59 -7.35 -3.76 12.21
C ILE A 59 -8.51 -3.23 13.05
N ASP A 60 -8.47 -1.93 13.38
CA ASP A 60 -9.57 -1.23 14.04
C ASP A 60 -9.93 0.01 13.22
N ALA A 61 -11.02 -0.10 12.47
CA ALA A 61 -11.53 0.94 11.56
C ALA A 61 -12.97 1.34 11.91
N ALA A 62 -13.42 1.08 13.14
CA ALA A 62 -14.82 1.28 13.53
C ALA A 62 -15.30 2.74 13.38
N THR A 63 -14.39 3.71 13.53
CA THR A 63 -14.67 5.14 13.40
C THR A 63 -14.28 5.72 12.04
N ALA A 64 -13.75 4.90 11.13
CA ALA A 64 -13.36 5.36 9.81
C ALA A 64 -14.61 5.57 8.93
N PRO A 65 -14.58 6.52 7.97
CA PRO A 65 -15.64 6.62 6.98
C PRO A 65 -15.67 5.35 6.11
N LYS A 66 -16.84 5.02 5.55
CA LYS A 66 -16.95 3.89 4.63
C LYS A 66 -16.11 4.11 3.36
N THR A 67 -16.19 5.32 2.83
CA THR A 67 -15.48 5.73 1.62
C THR A 67 -14.87 7.13 1.79
N PHE A 68 -13.86 7.43 0.97
CA PHE A 68 -13.31 8.77 0.81
C PHE A 68 -12.79 8.95 -0.62
N HIS A 69 -12.57 10.20 -1.04
CA HIS A 69 -12.00 10.47 -2.36
C HIS A 69 -10.47 10.46 -2.29
N GLY A 70 -9.84 9.63 -3.11
CA GLY A 70 -8.39 9.45 -3.14
C GLY A 70 -7.92 8.54 -4.25
N ASP A 71 -6.61 8.32 -4.31
CA ASP A 71 -5.97 7.38 -5.24
C ASP A 71 -5.77 6.03 -4.53
N GLU A 72 -6.65 5.07 -4.81
CA GLU A 72 -6.66 3.77 -4.13
C GLU A 72 -5.32 3.03 -4.25
N ILE A 73 -4.66 3.12 -5.41
CA ILE A 73 -3.40 2.44 -5.67
C ILE A 73 -2.32 2.99 -4.74
N ARG A 74 -2.21 4.32 -4.67
CA ARG A 74 -1.21 4.98 -3.83
C ARG A 74 -1.50 4.81 -2.34
N ILE A 75 -2.76 4.85 -1.93
CA ILE A 75 -3.14 4.60 -0.54
C ILE A 75 -2.76 3.18 -0.13
N ARG A 76 -3.03 2.18 -0.98
CA ARG A 76 -2.62 0.79 -0.72
C ARG A 76 -1.10 0.66 -0.59
N GLN A 77 -0.33 1.35 -1.44
CA GLN A 77 1.14 1.38 -1.35
C GLN A 77 1.61 2.03 -0.04
N ILE A 78 1.00 3.15 0.39
CA ILE A 78 1.29 3.78 1.68
C ILE A 78 1.06 2.78 2.82
N LEU A 79 -0.10 2.12 2.84
CA LEU A 79 -0.43 1.13 3.88
C LEU A 79 0.56 -0.04 3.88
N TYR A 80 0.89 -0.59 2.71
CA TYR A 80 1.90 -1.63 2.58
C TYR A 80 3.27 -1.18 3.12
N ASN A 81 3.72 0.03 2.76
CA ASN A 81 4.98 0.58 3.23
C ASN A 81 4.99 0.76 4.76
N LEU A 82 3.88 1.19 5.36
CA LEU A 82 3.77 1.29 6.81
C LEU A 82 3.79 -0.09 7.49
N LEU A 83 3.02 -1.05 6.97
CA LEU A 83 2.90 -2.39 7.55
C LEU A 83 4.16 -3.23 7.38
N SER A 84 4.90 -3.06 6.28
CA SER A 84 6.13 -3.79 5.99
C SER A 84 7.35 -3.22 6.74
N ASN A 85 7.27 -1.98 7.22
CA ASN A 85 8.30 -1.35 8.03
C ASN A 85 8.08 -1.52 9.54
N ALA A 86 6.86 -1.88 9.96
CA ALA A 86 6.51 -2.20 11.35
C ALA A 86 7.10 -3.56 11.79
#